data_AF-A0A3E3I783-F1
#
_entry.id   AF-A0A3E3I783-F1
#
_cell.length_a   1.000
_cell.length_b   1.000
_cell.length_c   1.000
_cell.angle_alpha   90.00
_cell.angle_beta   90.00
_cell.angle_gamma   90.00
#
_symmetry.space_group_name_H-M   'P 1'
#
loop_
_entity.id
_entity.type
_entity.pdbx_description
1 polymer ?
#
loop_
_entity_poly.entity_id
_entity_poly.type
_entity_poly.pdbx_seq_one_letter_code
_entity_poly.pdbx_strand_id
1 'polypeptide(L)'
;MRYEDEQLKLFCPEETRTADSAAVLWNKVKGVRQYRVFLDGAEVGRTEHTDFTLRGLKSGRGYEIEASAEDENGRLAQDTLHITLQEKGEELTITSFGAVGDGRTVNTSFIQKAIDACPAGGTVRIPAGTFVTGALFLKSDMTLFLEEGSRLLGSGCLEDFPLKKYRFEGLETMCYASLINTKETENGRLHNIRIMGKGCVDANGSILRRQELAEGKGRPGRAVCLRNVDGVYLEGITVRQSPAWCVHLIYCSHVSLNGVSIFTKFDENGRRYEGIANGDGLDPDSCSYVNVFGCTIGSQDDCIAVKSGRNEEGRLVGIASEHIRVTNCTFTSGFGVAMGSEMSGGVRDCLVQDCVFSDVYSIGSIKTPRGRGSVVENIVYENLRHQNLSHEHQDCKWFRGAIYVDEFYSHDTFDTEHPEPVDEGTSVIRNILFKNISVETVTGNAVYLVGLLEMPLENICLENVTAKGRYGMKAANIKGLCMKNVTVTAQEGEPYEYHRVEPE
;
A
#
# COMPACT_ATOMS: atom_id res chain seq x y z
N MET A 1 14.51 -0.19 -17.26
CA MET A 1 13.29 0.52 -16.82
C MET A 1 12.37 0.67 -18.03
N ARG A 2 11.25 -0.07 -18.07
CA ARG A 2 10.29 -0.15 -19.18
C ARG A 2 8.89 0.15 -18.63
N TYR A 3 8.42 1.39 -18.69
CA TYR A 3 7.03 1.72 -18.35
C TYR A 3 6.37 2.76 -19.27
N GLU A 4 7.14 3.46 -20.12
CA GLU A 4 6.61 4.07 -21.33
C GLU A 4 6.78 3.06 -22.48
N ASP A 5 5.71 2.35 -22.82
CA ASP A 5 5.64 1.56 -24.04
C ASP A 5 4.81 2.34 -25.07
N GLU A 6 5.20 2.24 -26.35
CA GLU A 6 4.38 2.74 -27.47
C GLU A 6 3.06 1.94 -27.62
N GLN A 7 2.92 0.82 -26.89
CA GLN A 7 1.78 -0.07 -26.93
C GLN A 7 0.98 -0.01 -25.62
N LEU A 8 -0.33 0.19 -25.74
CA LEU A 8 -1.29 -0.03 -24.66
C LEU A 8 -1.39 -1.54 -24.42
N LYS A 9 -1.33 -1.96 -23.16
CA LYS A 9 -1.47 -3.34 -22.71
C LYS A 9 -2.51 -3.39 -21.61
N LEU A 10 -3.69 -3.87 -21.98
CA LEU A 10 -4.86 -4.00 -21.13
C LEU A 10 -4.81 -5.33 -20.38
N PHE A 11 -5.17 -5.31 -19.10
CA PHE A 11 -5.31 -6.52 -18.29
C PHE A 11 -6.43 -6.36 -17.25
N CYS A 12 -6.93 -7.49 -16.77
CA CYS A 12 -7.95 -7.57 -15.73
C CYS A 12 -7.49 -8.57 -14.67
N PRO A 13 -7.02 -8.12 -13.49
CA PRO A 13 -6.63 -9.03 -12.42
C PRO A 13 -7.81 -9.93 -12.03
N GLU A 14 -7.57 -11.22 -11.88
CA GLU A 14 -8.63 -12.22 -11.71
C GLU A 14 -9.43 -12.01 -10.43
N GLU A 15 -8.76 -11.56 -9.36
CA GLU A 15 -9.36 -11.27 -8.08
C GLU A 15 -10.42 -10.15 -8.15
N THR A 16 -10.32 -9.26 -9.14
CA THR A 16 -11.26 -8.15 -9.37
C THR A 16 -12.51 -8.56 -10.17
N ARG A 17 -12.50 -9.76 -10.77
CA ARG A 17 -13.64 -10.28 -11.54
C ARG A 17 -14.66 -10.87 -10.57
N THR A 18 -15.67 -10.09 -10.24
CA THR A 18 -16.78 -10.52 -9.39
C THR A 18 -17.91 -11.10 -10.25
N ALA A 19 -19.06 -11.38 -9.63
CA ALA A 19 -20.25 -11.81 -10.37
C ALA A 19 -20.91 -10.67 -11.18
N ASP A 20 -20.64 -9.40 -10.86
CA ASP A 20 -21.31 -8.25 -11.47
C ASP A 20 -20.39 -7.05 -11.79
N SER A 21 -19.08 -7.20 -11.58
CA SER A 21 -18.09 -6.17 -11.85
C SER A 21 -16.73 -6.76 -12.25
N ALA A 22 -15.92 -5.93 -12.91
CA ALA A 22 -14.52 -6.23 -13.18
C ALA A 22 -13.72 -4.91 -13.23
N ALA A 23 -12.55 -4.89 -12.60
CA ALA A 23 -11.60 -3.80 -12.77
C ALA A 23 -10.62 -4.14 -13.89
N VAL A 24 -10.43 -3.19 -14.80
CA VAL A 24 -9.44 -3.29 -15.87
C VAL A 24 -8.39 -2.20 -15.69
N LEU A 25 -7.15 -2.55 -15.98
CA LEU A 25 -5.99 -1.69 -15.86
C LEU A 25 -5.14 -1.78 -17.12
N TRP A 26 -4.36 -0.75 -17.40
CA TRP A 26 -3.42 -0.75 -18.52
C TRP A 26 -2.20 0.12 -18.20
N ASN A 27 -1.10 -0.07 -18.92
CA ASN A 27 0.06 0.82 -18.83
C ASN A 27 -0.23 2.20 -19.44
N LYS A 28 0.46 3.22 -18.97
CA LYS A 28 0.32 4.58 -19.49
C LYS A 28 0.90 4.68 -20.90
N VAL A 29 0.17 5.35 -21.80
CA VAL A 29 0.59 5.60 -23.18
C VAL A 29 1.12 7.02 -23.28
N LYS A 30 2.29 7.21 -23.90
CA LYS A 30 2.91 8.54 -24.03
C LYS A 30 2.04 9.48 -24.87
N GLY A 31 1.86 10.72 -24.40
CA GLY A 31 1.09 11.75 -25.10
C GLY A 31 -0.44 11.61 -24.98
N VAL A 32 -0.93 10.57 -24.31
CA VAL A 32 -2.36 10.36 -24.08
C VAL A 32 -2.96 11.51 -23.27
N ARG A 33 -4.17 11.93 -23.65
CA ARG A 33 -4.99 12.86 -22.87
C ARG A 33 -6.17 12.18 -22.21
N GLN A 34 -6.73 11.15 -22.85
CA GLN A 34 -7.89 10.43 -22.35
C GLN A 34 -7.89 8.99 -22.87
N TYR A 35 -8.56 8.11 -22.13
CA TYR A 35 -8.90 6.76 -22.54
C TYR A 35 -10.41 6.61 -22.72
N ARG A 36 -10.82 5.91 -23.77
CA ARG A 36 -12.20 5.42 -23.98
C ARG A 36 -12.24 3.92 -23.72
N VAL A 37 -13.30 3.47 -23.04
CA VAL A 37 -13.49 2.07 -22.66
C VAL A 37 -14.74 1.55 -23.34
N PHE A 38 -14.63 0.39 -23.97
CA PHE A 38 -15.72 -0.29 -24.66
C PHE A 38 -15.96 -1.67 -24.06
N LEU A 39 -17.23 -2.08 -24.05
CA LEU A 39 -17.68 -3.40 -23.64
C LEU A 39 -18.53 -3.98 -24.77
N ASP A 40 -18.13 -5.13 -25.32
CA ASP A 40 -18.77 -5.78 -26.48
C ASP A 40 -18.99 -4.80 -27.66
N GLY A 41 -17.98 -3.94 -27.91
CA GLY A 41 -17.99 -2.92 -28.96
C GLY A 41 -18.77 -1.64 -28.67
N ALA A 42 -19.48 -1.54 -27.53
CA ALA A 42 -20.19 -0.33 -27.12
C ALA A 42 -19.36 0.50 -26.12
N GLU A 43 -19.26 1.82 -26.33
CA GLU A 43 -18.56 2.70 -25.39
C GLU A 43 -19.33 2.75 -24.06
N VAL A 44 -18.64 2.43 -22.96
CA VAL A 44 -19.21 2.40 -21.61
C VAL A 44 -18.64 3.47 -20.69
N GLY A 45 -17.53 4.11 -21.08
CA GLY A 45 -17.00 5.22 -20.31
C GLY A 45 -15.74 5.83 -20.88
N ARG A 46 -15.31 6.91 -20.23
CA ARG A 46 -14.04 7.59 -20.49
C ARG A 46 -13.35 7.91 -19.17
N THR A 47 -12.03 7.94 -19.20
CA THR A 47 -11.21 8.22 -18.03
C THR A 47 -9.87 8.83 -18.44
N GLU A 48 -9.27 9.65 -17.60
CA GLU A 48 -7.86 10.08 -17.77
C GLU A 48 -6.90 9.13 -17.07
N HIS A 49 -7.44 8.23 -16.24
CA HIS A 49 -6.68 7.28 -15.45
C HIS A 49 -6.32 6.02 -16.25
N THR A 50 -5.42 5.23 -15.68
CA THR A 50 -4.95 3.96 -16.25
C THR A 50 -5.71 2.74 -15.73
N ASP A 51 -6.94 2.97 -15.25
CA ASP A 51 -7.87 1.98 -14.73
C ASP A 51 -9.33 2.38 -15.01
N PHE A 52 -10.21 1.37 -15.04
CA PHE A 52 -11.66 1.54 -15.12
C PHE A 52 -12.37 0.36 -14.47
N THR A 53 -13.43 0.62 -13.70
CA THR A 53 -14.24 -0.45 -13.09
C THR A 53 -15.59 -0.56 -13.78
N LEU A 54 -15.78 -1.68 -14.49
CA LEU A 54 -17.06 -2.05 -15.10
C LEU A 54 -18.00 -2.57 -14.02
N ARG A 55 -19.26 -2.14 -14.03
CA ARG A 55 -20.28 -2.48 -13.02
C ARG A 55 -21.60 -2.88 -13.69
N GLY A 56 -22.45 -3.58 -12.95
CA GLY A 56 -23.78 -3.99 -13.44
C GLY A 56 -23.71 -5.05 -14.52
N LEU A 57 -22.63 -5.84 -14.53
CA LEU A 57 -22.43 -6.93 -15.47
C LEU A 57 -23.26 -8.15 -15.06
N LYS A 58 -23.59 -9.00 -16.03
CA LYS A 58 -24.20 -10.31 -15.80
C LYS A 58 -23.14 -11.36 -15.45
N SER A 59 -23.40 -12.13 -14.39
CA SER A 59 -22.57 -13.24 -13.92
C SER A 59 -22.44 -14.37 -14.94
N GLY A 60 -21.36 -15.15 -14.85
CA GLY A 60 -21.11 -16.32 -15.70
C GLY A 60 -20.92 -16.03 -17.19
N ARG A 61 -20.95 -14.75 -17.59
CA ARG A 61 -20.88 -14.29 -18.98
C ARG A 61 -19.44 -13.90 -19.36
N GLY A 62 -19.08 -14.22 -20.60
CA GLY A 62 -17.88 -13.70 -21.26
C GLY A 62 -18.12 -12.30 -21.85
N TYR A 63 -17.10 -11.44 -21.74
CA TYR A 63 -17.11 -10.06 -22.27
C TYR A 63 -15.84 -9.79 -23.05
N GLU A 64 -15.97 -9.02 -24.13
CA GLU A 64 -14.86 -8.34 -24.78
C GLU A 64 -14.74 -6.92 -24.22
N ILE A 65 -13.55 -6.53 -23.77
CA ILE A 65 -13.26 -5.20 -23.24
C ILE A 65 -12.15 -4.58 -24.08
N GLU A 66 -12.36 -3.36 -24.55
CA GLU A 66 -11.35 -2.58 -25.26
C GLU A 66 -11.05 -1.28 -24.51
N ALA A 67 -9.77 -0.90 -24.46
CA ALA A 67 -9.33 0.42 -24.03
C ALA A 67 -8.58 1.10 -25.18
N SER A 68 -8.99 2.33 -25.52
CA SER A 68 -8.39 3.14 -26.59
C SER A 68 -7.78 4.41 -25.97
N ALA A 69 -6.47 4.60 -26.14
CA ALA A 69 -5.75 5.82 -25.79
C ALA A 69 -5.89 6.87 -26.90
N GLU A 70 -6.32 8.08 -26.54
CA GLU A 70 -6.55 9.17 -27.47
C GLU A 70 -5.84 10.47 -27.05
N ASP A 71 -5.39 11.23 -28.04
CA ASP A 71 -4.94 12.62 -27.91
C ASP A 71 -5.84 13.57 -28.75
N GLU A 72 -5.41 14.80 -28.95
CA GLU A 72 -6.14 15.78 -29.77
C GLU A 72 -6.18 15.46 -31.28
N ASN A 73 -5.27 14.59 -31.75
CA ASN A 73 -5.14 14.19 -33.15
C ASN A 73 -5.83 12.84 -33.43
N GLY A 74 -6.27 12.12 -32.40
CA GLY A 74 -7.06 10.90 -32.50
C GLY A 74 -6.50 9.76 -31.65
N ARG A 75 -6.71 8.53 -32.10
CA ARG A 75 -6.29 7.31 -31.39
C ARG A 75 -4.78 7.10 -31.53
N LEU A 76 -4.10 7.00 -30.39
CA LEU A 76 -2.68 6.68 -30.29
C LEU A 76 -2.44 5.16 -30.27
N ALA A 77 -3.19 4.45 -29.43
CA ALA A 77 -3.07 3.02 -29.23
C ALA A 77 -4.39 2.44 -28.73
N GLN A 78 -4.57 1.13 -28.87
CA GLN A 78 -5.65 0.41 -28.21
C GLN A 78 -5.23 -1.03 -27.90
N ASP A 79 -5.96 -1.65 -27.00
CA ASP A 79 -5.85 -3.09 -26.74
C ASP A 79 -7.21 -3.66 -26.33
N THR A 80 -7.37 -4.96 -26.57
CA THR A 80 -8.62 -5.69 -26.37
C THR A 80 -8.36 -6.96 -25.58
N LEU A 81 -9.25 -7.27 -24.64
CA LEU A 81 -9.10 -8.36 -23.69
C LEU A 81 -10.45 -9.07 -23.55
N HIS A 82 -10.41 -10.40 -23.45
CA HIS A 82 -11.59 -11.22 -23.18
C HIS A 82 -11.58 -11.70 -21.73
N ILE A 83 -12.65 -11.46 -20.99
CA ILE A 83 -12.82 -11.97 -19.63
C ILE A 83 -14.07 -12.82 -19.49
N THR A 84 -14.12 -13.66 -18.46
CA THR A 84 -15.35 -14.32 -17.99
C THR A 84 -15.57 -13.94 -16.54
N LEU A 85 -16.79 -13.52 -16.21
CA LEU A 85 -17.16 -13.22 -14.83
C LEU A 85 -17.50 -14.47 -14.05
N GLN A 86 -17.39 -14.36 -12.73
CA GLN A 86 -17.76 -15.44 -11.83
C GLN A 86 -19.28 -15.67 -11.84
N GLU A 87 -19.68 -16.88 -11.49
CA GLU A 87 -21.08 -17.16 -11.19
C GLU A 87 -21.50 -16.45 -9.90
N LYS A 88 -22.77 -16.09 -9.82
CA LYS A 88 -23.31 -15.48 -8.60
C LYS A 88 -23.45 -16.55 -7.50
N GLY A 89 -22.64 -16.44 -6.45
CA GLY A 89 -22.75 -17.29 -5.27
C GLY A 89 -23.92 -16.95 -4.35
N GLU A 90 -24.14 -17.80 -3.35
CA GLU A 90 -25.15 -17.58 -2.30
C GLU A 90 -24.75 -16.41 -1.40
N GLU A 91 -25.76 -15.68 -0.91
CA GLU A 91 -25.57 -14.56 -0.02
C GLU A 91 -26.16 -14.83 1.37
N LEU A 92 -25.34 -14.66 2.40
CA LEU A 92 -25.68 -14.84 3.81
C LEU A 92 -25.58 -13.51 4.54
N THR A 93 -26.71 -12.96 5.01
CA THR A 93 -26.70 -11.73 5.82
C THR A 93 -26.53 -12.06 7.30
N ILE A 94 -25.63 -11.35 7.99
CA ILE A 94 -25.28 -11.63 9.40
C ILE A 94 -26.46 -11.52 10.38
N THR A 95 -27.48 -10.73 10.06
CA THR A 95 -28.69 -10.60 10.91
C THR A 95 -29.53 -11.88 10.92
N SER A 96 -29.49 -12.68 9.85
CA SER A 96 -30.10 -14.02 9.81
C SER A 96 -29.41 -15.01 10.76
N PHE A 97 -28.18 -14.69 11.18
CA PHE A 97 -27.43 -15.46 12.19
C PHE A 97 -27.60 -14.90 13.61
N GLY A 98 -28.36 -13.80 13.78
CA GLY A 98 -28.64 -13.18 15.08
C GLY A 98 -27.79 -11.94 15.40
N ALA A 99 -26.97 -11.44 14.46
CA ALA A 99 -26.21 -10.21 14.69
C ALA A 99 -27.13 -8.98 14.83
N VAL A 100 -26.81 -8.09 15.77
CA VAL A 100 -27.57 -6.87 16.09
C VAL A 100 -26.69 -5.64 15.90
N GLY A 101 -27.12 -4.72 15.03
CA GLY A 101 -26.38 -3.52 14.62
C GLY A 101 -26.60 -2.30 15.54
N ASP A 102 -26.69 -2.50 16.86
CA ASP A 102 -27.03 -1.47 17.86
C ASP A 102 -25.80 -0.71 18.42
N GLY A 103 -24.60 -1.03 17.96
CA GLY A 103 -23.34 -0.46 18.45
C GLY A 103 -22.95 -0.89 19.86
N ARG A 104 -23.58 -1.93 20.42
CA ARG A 104 -23.37 -2.38 21.80
C ARG A 104 -23.22 -3.90 21.91
N THR A 105 -24.06 -4.65 21.20
CA THR A 105 -24.05 -6.11 21.19
C THR A 105 -22.76 -6.60 20.53
N VAL A 106 -22.01 -7.49 21.21
CA VAL A 106 -20.81 -8.13 20.66
C VAL A 106 -21.25 -9.28 19.75
N ASN A 107 -21.00 -9.12 18.45
CA ASN A 107 -21.53 -9.95 17.38
C ASN A 107 -20.56 -11.02 16.88
N THR A 108 -19.40 -11.18 17.51
CA THR A 108 -18.29 -12.03 17.04
C THR A 108 -18.76 -13.42 16.63
N SER A 109 -19.51 -14.09 17.50
CA SER A 109 -19.99 -15.46 17.23
C SER A 109 -21.04 -15.54 16.12
N PHE A 110 -21.88 -14.52 15.93
CA PHE A 110 -22.90 -14.49 14.89
C PHE A 110 -22.28 -14.23 13.52
N ILE A 111 -21.34 -13.29 13.44
CA ILE A 111 -20.63 -12.97 12.21
C ILE A 111 -19.71 -14.14 11.81
N GLN A 112 -18.98 -14.72 12.76
CA GLN A 112 -18.12 -15.87 12.47
C GLN A 112 -18.95 -17.09 12.01
N LYS A 113 -20.14 -17.34 12.56
CA LYS A 113 -21.04 -18.38 12.05
C LYS A 113 -21.45 -18.14 10.59
N ALA A 114 -21.72 -16.91 10.20
CA ALA A 114 -22.04 -16.56 8.82
C ALA A 114 -20.83 -16.81 7.89
N ILE A 115 -19.63 -16.42 8.31
CA ILE A 115 -18.36 -16.71 7.61
C ILE A 115 -18.15 -18.22 7.47
N ASP A 116 -18.37 -18.98 8.54
CA ASP A 116 -18.18 -20.42 8.57
C ASP A 116 -19.17 -21.14 7.65
N ALA A 117 -20.42 -20.67 7.60
CA ALA A 117 -21.49 -21.21 6.76
C ALA A 117 -21.40 -20.78 5.29
N CYS A 118 -20.67 -19.71 4.96
CA CYS A 118 -20.57 -19.18 3.59
C CYS A 118 -20.05 -20.26 2.62
N PRO A 119 -20.80 -20.61 1.56
CA PRO A 119 -20.29 -21.54 0.55
C PRO A 119 -19.18 -20.90 -0.29
N ALA A 120 -18.43 -21.71 -1.02
CA ALA A 120 -17.43 -21.23 -1.97
C ALA A 120 -18.09 -20.35 -3.05
N GLY A 121 -17.46 -19.21 -3.36
CA GLY A 121 -17.99 -18.15 -4.21
C GLY A 121 -19.08 -17.29 -3.55
N GLY A 122 -19.45 -17.58 -2.30
CA GLY A 122 -20.53 -16.89 -1.58
C GLY A 122 -20.14 -15.53 -1.01
N THR A 123 -21.15 -14.82 -0.52
CA THR A 123 -21.03 -13.49 0.08
C THR A 123 -21.61 -13.48 1.49
N VAL A 124 -20.83 -13.03 2.48
CA VAL A 124 -21.33 -12.63 3.80
C VAL A 124 -21.62 -11.14 3.78
N ARG A 125 -22.89 -10.77 3.88
CA ARG A 125 -23.35 -9.38 3.85
C ARG A 125 -23.49 -8.81 5.27
N ILE A 126 -22.82 -7.67 5.50
CA ILE A 126 -22.98 -6.82 6.68
C ILE A 126 -23.90 -5.65 6.28
N PRO A 127 -25.16 -5.62 6.75
CA PRO A 127 -26.10 -4.58 6.37
C PRO A 127 -25.80 -3.26 7.10
N ALA A 128 -26.51 -2.18 6.75
CA ALA A 128 -26.44 -0.93 7.49
C ALA A 128 -26.67 -1.11 9.01
N GLY A 129 -25.87 -0.42 9.83
CA GLY A 129 -25.86 -0.57 11.29
C GLY A 129 -24.44 -0.63 11.86
N THR A 130 -24.30 -0.48 13.19
CA THR A 130 -23.00 -0.62 13.86
C THR A 130 -22.91 -1.95 14.59
N PHE A 131 -22.02 -2.82 14.14
CA PHE A 131 -21.83 -4.16 14.69
C PHE A 131 -20.51 -4.22 15.46
N VAL A 132 -20.60 -4.26 16.79
CA VAL A 132 -19.40 -4.46 17.63
C VAL A 132 -18.93 -5.92 17.47
N THR A 133 -17.65 -6.16 17.27
CA THR A 133 -17.10 -7.51 17.14
C THR A 133 -15.65 -7.60 17.60
N GLY A 134 -15.27 -8.79 18.06
CA GLY A 134 -13.89 -9.22 18.19
C GLY A 134 -13.28 -9.65 16.86
N ALA A 135 -12.16 -10.36 16.95
CA ALA A 135 -11.45 -10.90 15.80
C ALA A 135 -12.33 -11.85 14.96
N LEU A 136 -12.40 -11.58 13.66
CA LEU A 136 -13.02 -12.43 12.64
C LEU A 136 -11.94 -13.14 11.82
N PHE A 137 -12.23 -14.36 11.36
CA PHE A 137 -11.31 -15.19 10.59
C PHE A 137 -11.96 -15.64 9.28
N LEU A 138 -11.53 -15.05 8.17
CA LEU A 138 -12.00 -15.32 6.81
C LEU A 138 -11.41 -16.62 6.26
N LYS A 139 -12.09 -17.24 5.30
CA LYS A 139 -11.68 -18.48 4.61
C LYS A 139 -11.66 -18.26 3.09
N SER A 140 -11.18 -19.25 2.32
CA SER A 140 -11.13 -19.15 0.86
C SER A 140 -12.49 -18.97 0.21
N ASP A 141 -12.47 -18.42 -1.00
CA ASP A 141 -13.58 -18.34 -1.94
C ASP A 141 -14.81 -17.65 -1.32
N MET A 142 -14.61 -16.48 -0.74
CA MET A 142 -15.70 -15.72 -0.15
C MET A 142 -15.54 -14.21 -0.31
N THR A 143 -16.67 -13.52 -0.25
CA THR A 143 -16.74 -12.06 -0.18
C THR A 143 -17.32 -11.64 1.16
N LEU A 144 -16.63 -10.77 1.89
CA LEU A 144 -17.22 -10.00 2.98
C LEU A 144 -17.71 -8.66 2.41
N PHE A 145 -19.03 -8.48 2.28
CA PHE A 145 -19.62 -7.28 1.69
C PHE A 145 -20.19 -6.35 2.76
N LEU A 146 -19.62 -5.15 2.89
CA LEU A 146 -20.04 -4.12 3.82
C LEU A 146 -20.93 -3.11 3.11
N GLU A 147 -22.23 -3.12 3.41
CA GLU A 147 -23.17 -2.17 2.83
C GLU A 147 -22.84 -0.72 3.20
N GLU A 148 -23.29 0.21 2.36
CA GLU A 148 -23.29 1.62 2.71
C GLU A 148 -24.03 1.84 4.03
N GLY A 149 -23.41 2.58 4.96
CA GLY A 149 -23.95 2.78 6.31
C GLY A 149 -23.69 1.65 7.31
N SER A 150 -23.00 0.57 6.90
CA SER A 150 -22.50 -0.44 7.84
C SER A 150 -21.19 0.00 8.49
N ARG A 151 -21.03 -0.33 9.78
CA ARG A 151 -19.79 -0.13 10.54
C ARG A 151 -19.48 -1.38 11.34
N LEU A 152 -18.40 -2.05 11.00
CA LEU A 152 -17.82 -3.13 11.79
C LEU A 152 -16.88 -2.49 12.81
N LEU A 153 -17.30 -2.44 14.08
CA LEU A 153 -16.58 -1.74 15.15
C LEU A 153 -15.82 -2.76 16.01
N GLY A 154 -14.51 -2.58 16.15
CA GLY A 154 -13.68 -3.36 17.05
C GLY A 154 -14.17 -3.25 18.49
N SER A 155 -14.34 -4.40 19.14
CA SER A 155 -14.59 -4.50 20.57
C SER A 155 -13.51 -3.72 21.34
N GLY A 156 -13.88 -3.12 22.47
CA GLY A 156 -12.93 -2.52 23.42
C GLY A 156 -12.47 -3.50 24.50
N CYS A 157 -12.60 -4.81 24.27
CA CYS A 157 -12.22 -5.86 25.22
C CYS A 157 -11.12 -6.73 24.60
N LEU A 158 -9.97 -6.87 25.29
CA LEU A 158 -8.83 -7.65 24.80
C LEU A 158 -9.13 -9.15 24.64
N GLU A 159 -10.04 -9.70 25.45
CA GLU A 159 -10.41 -11.12 25.38
C GLU A 159 -11.05 -11.50 24.04
N ASP A 160 -11.60 -10.50 23.32
CA ASP A 160 -12.16 -10.67 21.99
C ASP A 160 -11.09 -10.75 20.88
N PHE A 161 -9.81 -10.55 21.21
CA PHE A 161 -8.66 -10.56 20.31
C PHE A 161 -7.59 -11.54 20.80
N PRO A 162 -7.73 -12.85 20.50
CA PRO A 162 -6.79 -13.85 20.97
C PRO A 162 -5.38 -13.60 20.41
N LEU A 163 -4.35 -13.99 21.17
CA LEU A 163 -2.97 -13.87 20.71
C LEU A 163 -2.68 -14.84 19.56
N LYS A 164 -1.97 -14.34 18.54
CA LYS A 164 -1.59 -15.06 17.32
C LYS A 164 -0.14 -14.77 16.95
N LYS A 165 0.53 -15.74 16.32
CA LYS A 165 1.90 -15.54 15.81
C LYS A 165 1.85 -14.91 14.42
N TYR A 166 2.21 -13.63 14.32
CA TYR A 166 2.20 -12.82 13.09
C TYR A 166 3.52 -12.06 12.92
N ARG A 167 3.78 -11.50 11.73
CA ARG A 167 4.89 -10.57 11.57
C ARG A 167 4.57 -9.22 12.22
N PHE A 168 5.50 -8.69 12.99
CA PHE A 168 5.52 -7.31 13.46
C PHE A 168 6.93 -6.76 13.27
N GLU A 169 7.05 -5.62 12.59
CA GLU A 169 8.35 -5.09 12.11
C GLU A 169 9.22 -6.17 11.44
N GLY A 170 8.59 -6.97 10.56
CA GLY A 170 9.27 -7.96 9.72
C GLY A 170 9.77 -9.22 10.43
N LEU A 171 9.46 -9.43 11.72
CA LEU A 171 9.78 -10.66 12.47
C LEU A 171 8.52 -11.37 12.96
N GLU A 172 8.50 -12.71 12.93
CA GLU A 172 7.45 -13.48 13.58
C GLU A 172 7.44 -13.27 15.10
N THR A 173 6.33 -12.77 15.62
CA THR A 173 6.15 -12.47 17.03
C THR A 173 4.71 -12.74 17.47
N MET A 174 4.48 -12.77 18.78
CA MET A 174 3.13 -12.82 19.30
C MET A 174 2.48 -11.43 19.19
N CYS A 175 1.34 -11.38 18.52
CA CYS A 175 0.49 -10.22 18.35
C CYS A 175 -0.92 -10.52 18.89
N TYR A 176 -1.67 -9.49 19.28
CA TYR A 176 -3.12 -9.64 19.37
C TYR A 176 -3.71 -9.87 17.96
N ALA A 177 -4.76 -10.68 17.85
CA ALA A 177 -5.47 -10.85 16.59
C ALA A 177 -5.99 -9.50 16.08
N SER A 178 -6.05 -9.36 14.77
CA SER A 178 -6.59 -8.16 14.12
C SER A 178 -8.13 -8.21 14.13
N LEU A 179 -8.80 -7.12 13.74
CA LEU A 179 -10.26 -7.15 13.61
C LEU A 179 -10.70 -8.15 12.52
N ILE A 180 -10.01 -8.15 11.38
CA ILE A 180 -10.18 -9.12 10.29
C ILE A 180 -8.87 -9.86 10.06
N ASN A 181 -8.93 -11.19 10.09
CA ASN A 181 -7.81 -12.09 9.91
C ASN A 181 -8.13 -13.16 8.86
N THR A 182 -7.12 -13.93 8.49
CA THR A 182 -7.27 -15.20 7.77
C THR A 182 -7.36 -16.36 8.75
N LYS A 183 -8.19 -17.36 8.45
CA LYS A 183 -8.16 -18.64 9.16
C LYS A 183 -6.81 -19.30 8.96
N GLU A 184 -6.31 -19.93 10.02
CA GLU A 184 -5.15 -20.79 9.92
C GLU A 184 -5.47 -22.03 9.08
N THR A 185 -4.54 -22.39 8.23
CA THR A 185 -4.55 -23.59 7.40
C THR A 185 -3.34 -24.42 7.81
N GLU A 186 -3.51 -25.73 7.97
CA GLU A 186 -2.42 -26.58 8.45
C GLU A 186 -1.24 -26.62 7.46
N ASN A 187 -1.50 -26.50 6.14
CA ASN A 187 -0.47 -26.54 5.08
C ASN A 187 -0.90 -25.84 3.77
N GLY A 188 -1.79 -24.83 3.82
CA GLY A 188 -2.45 -24.30 2.62
C GLY A 188 -2.32 -22.81 2.43
N ARG A 189 -2.32 -22.35 1.18
CA ARG A 189 -2.67 -20.97 0.86
C ARG A 189 -4.20 -20.85 0.86
N LEU A 190 -4.71 -19.71 1.31
CA LEU A 190 -6.10 -19.36 1.06
C LEU A 190 -6.22 -18.74 -0.33
N HIS A 191 -7.41 -18.76 -0.90
CA HIS A 191 -7.66 -18.26 -2.25
C HIS A 191 -8.87 -17.33 -2.29
N ASN A 192 -8.86 -16.34 -3.16
CA ASN A 192 -10.05 -15.57 -3.55
C ASN A 192 -10.82 -14.97 -2.36
N ILE A 193 -10.14 -14.17 -1.53
CA ILE A 193 -10.75 -13.46 -0.41
C ILE A 193 -11.04 -12.03 -0.83
N ARG A 194 -12.31 -11.62 -0.71
CA ARG A 194 -12.74 -10.25 -1.03
C ARG A 194 -13.33 -9.53 0.15
N ILE A 195 -13.02 -8.24 0.30
CA ILE A 195 -13.66 -7.34 1.27
C ILE A 195 -14.14 -6.11 0.49
N MET A 196 -15.44 -5.99 0.27
CA MET A 196 -15.99 -5.05 -0.70
C MET A 196 -17.14 -4.24 -0.11
N GLY A 197 -17.56 -3.21 -0.83
CA GLY A 197 -18.75 -2.41 -0.52
C GLY A 197 -18.39 -0.97 -0.17
N LYS A 198 -19.23 -0.32 0.63
CA LYS A 198 -19.06 1.10 1.02
C LYS A 198 -19.17 1.32 2.53
N GLY A 199 -19.16 0.24 3.30
CA GLY A 199 -19.15 0.32 4.75
C GLY A 199 -17.75 0.54 5.33
N CYS A 200 -17.70 0.60 6.65
CA CYS A 200 -16.50 0.93 7.40
C CYS A 200 -16.04 -0.24 8.27
N VAL A 201 -14.76 -0.60 8.15
CA VAL A 201 -13.99 -1.40 9.12
C VAL A 201 -13.31 -0.42 10.07
N ASP A 202 -13.80 -0.35 11.31
CA ASP A 202 -13.33 0.58 12.34
C ASP A 202 -12.75 -0.21 13.50
N ALA A 203 -11.42 -0.30 13.58
CA ALA A 203 -10.77 -1.19 14.53
C ALA A 203 -10.65 -0.63 15.95
N ASN A 204 -11.26 0.52 16.26
CA ASN A 204 -11.29 1.08 17.63
C ASN A 204 -9.89 1.23 18.29
N GLY A 205 -8.89 1.52 17.46
CA GLY A 205 -7.46 1.38 17.78
C GLY A 205 -6.97 2.27 18.91
N SER A 206 -7.52 3.48 19.09
CA SER A 206 -7.15 4.32 20.24
C SER A 206 -7.47 3.68 21.60
N ILE A 207 -8.51 2.84 21.66
CA ILE A 207 -8.87 2.07 22.86
C ILE A 207 -8.02 0.81 22.92
N LEU A 208 -8.03 0.01 21.86
CA LEU A 208 -7.35 -1.28 21.82
C LEU A 208 -5.85 -1.15 22.04
N ARG A 209 -5.16 -0.27 21.31
CA ARG A 209 -3.70 -0.09 21.46
C ARG A 209 -3.31 0.20 22.90
N ARG A 210 -4.05 1.08 23.58
CA ARG A 210 -3.78 1.43 24.98
C ARG A 210 -3.88 0.21 25.88
N GLN A 211 -4.91 -0.62 25.68
CA GLN A 211 -5.12 -1.83 26.44
C GLN A 211 -4.06 -2.89 26.12
N GLU A 212 -3.77 -3.12 24.84
CA GLU A 212 -2.77 -4.08 24.36
C GLU A 212 -1.37 -3.77 24.93
N LEU A 213 -0.97 -2.50 24.91
CA LEU A 213 0.30 -2.04 25.48
C LEU A 213 0.33 -2.15 27.01
N ALA A 214 -0.80 -1.91 27.68
CA ALA A 214 -0.89 -2.05 29.13
C ALA A 214 -0.84 -3.52 29.58
N GLU A 215 -1.44 -4.43 28.82
CA GLU A 215 -1.40 -5.86 29.10
C GLU A 215 -0.04 -6.48 28.72
N GLY A 216 0.59 -6.03 27.62
CA GLY A 216 1.97 -6.36 27.28
C GLY A 216 2.24 -7.83 26.91
N LYS A 217 1.20 -8.64 26.63
CA LYS A 217 1.36 -10.07 26.26
C LYS A 217 1.73 -10.30 24.79
N GLY A 218 1.55 -9.29 23.94
CA GLY A 218 1.86 -9.34 22.52
C GLY A 218 1.95 -7.95 21.92
N ARG A 219 2.35 -7.86 20.66
CA ARG A 219 2.33 -6.61 19.90
C ARG A 219 0.90 -6.23 19.48
N PRO A 220 0.60 -4.92 19.32
CA PRO A 220 -0.70 -4.47 18.87
C PRO A 220 -1.19 -5.17 17.59
N GLY A 221 -2.50 -5.44 17.52
CA GLY A 221 -3.17 -5.96 16.34
C GLY A 221 -3.26 -4.94 15.18
N ARG A 222 -3.89 -5.34 14.08
CA ARG A 222 -4.23 -4.48 12.93
C ARG A 222 -5.75 -4.36 12.77
N ALA A 223 -6.20 -3.51 11.86
CA ALA A 223 -7.57 -3.54 11.38
C ALA A 223 -7.80 -4.76 10.47
N VAL A 224 -6.93 -4.95 9.48
CA VAL A 224 -6.97 -6.08 8.55
C VAL A 224 -5.59 -6.71 8.46
N CYS A 225 -5.50 -8.02 8.72
CA CYS A 225 -4.27 -8.80 8.58
C CYS A 225 -4.54 -10.09 7.78
N LEU A 226 -4.22 -10.10 6.50
CA LEU A 226 -4.40 -11.27 5.63
C LEU A 226 -3.07 -11.93 5.36
N ARG A 227 -3.02 -13.26 5.45
CA ARG A 227 -1.79 -14.04 5.33
C ARG A 227 -1.95 -15.19 4.36
N ASN A 228 -0.92 -15.46 3.57
CA ASN A 228 -0.83 -16.62 2.68
C ASN A 228 -2.04 -16.73 1.73
N VAL A 229 -2.49 -15.61 1.17
CA VAL A 229 -3.66 -15.58 0.27
C VAL A 229 -3.21 -15.36 -1.17
N ASP A 230 -3.73 -16.17 -2.09
CA ASP A 230 -3.64 -15.92 -3.52
C ASP A 230 -4.99 -15.42 -4.05
N GLY A 231 -5.05 -14.17 -4.48
CA GLY A 231 -6.30 -13.48 -4.81
C GLY A 231 -6.89 -12.77 -3.60
N VAL A 232 -6.49 -11.51 -3.41
CA VAL A 232 -7.06 -10.59 -2.41
C VAL A 232 -7.66 -9.39 -3.12
N TYR A 233 -8.94 -9.11 -2.91
CA TYR A 233 -9.57 -7.90 -3.46
C TYR A 233 -10.23 -7.07 -2.37
N LEU A 234 -9.72 -5.86 -2.14
CA LEU A 234 -10.40 -4.86 -1.32
C LEU A 234 -10.97 -3.76 -2.23
N GLU A 235 -12.26 -3.46 -2.07
CA GLU A 235 -12.95 -2.50 -2.94
C GLU A 235 -13.90 -1.58 -2.17
N GLY A 236 -13.74 -0.27 -2.35
CA GLY A 236 -14.70 0.76 -1.95
C GLY A 236 -14.89 0.99 -0.43
N ILE A 237 -14.40 0.07 0.41
CA ILE A 237 -14.53 0.15 1.86
C ILE A 237 -13.67 1.26 2.45
N THR A 238 -14.04 1.69 3.66
CA THR A 238 -13.18 2.50 4.53
C THR A 238 -12.58 1.63 5.63
N VAL A 239 -11.26 1.66 5.82
CA VAL A 239 -10.56 1.00 6.93
C VAL A 239 -9.91 2.06 7.81
N ARG A 240 -10.21 2.06 9.11
CA ARG A 240 -9.70 3.12 10.00
C ARG A 240 -9.44 2.65 11.42
N GLN A 241 -8.81 3.53 12.20
CA GLN A 241 -8.63 3.35 13.64
C GLN A 241 -7.91 2.03 13.95
N SER A 242 -6.85 1.70 13.23
CA SER A 242 -6.06 0.50 13.54
C SER A 242 -5.20 0.72 14.80
N PRO A 243 -5.02 -0.29 15.68
CA PRO A 243 -4.13 -0.20 16.83
C PRO A 243 -2.64 0.00 16.46
N ALA A 244 -2.23 -0.45 15.27
CA ALA A 244 -0.93 -0.22 14.65
C ALA A 244 -1.12 -0.11 13.12
N TRP A 245 -0.35 -0.86 12.32
CA TRP A 245 -0.50 -0.95 10.86
C TRP A 245 -1.95 -1.25 10.47
N CYS A 246 -2.49 -0.62 9.42
CA CYS A 246 -3.93 -0.70 9.13
C CYS A 246 -4.29 -1.95 8.33
N VAL A 247 -3.78 -2.05 7.10
CA VAL A 247 -3.99 -3.20 6.21
C VAL A 247 -2.64 -3.89 6.00
N HIS A 248 -2.43 -5.00 6.66
CA HIS A 248 -1.19 -5.77 6.59
C HIS A 248 -1.39 -7.07 5.81
N LEU A 249 -0.71 -7.21 4.68
CA LEU A 249 -0.78 -8.37 3.81
C LEU A 249 0.56 -9.08 3.87
N ILE A 250 0.56 -10.37 4.26
CA ILE A 250 1.78 -11.14 4.47
C ILE A 250 1.77 -12.36 3.55
N TYR A 251 2.77 -12.50 2.68
CA TYR A 251 2.89 -13.63 1.75
C TYR A 251 1.71 -13.77 0.78
N CYS A 252 1.06 -12.66 0.44
CA CYS A 252 -0.08 -12.65 -0.48
C CYS A 252 0.38 -12.46 -1.94
N SER A 253 -0.33 -13.07 -2.88
CA SER A 253 -0.14 -12.90 -4.32
C SER A 253 -1.45 -12.51 -4.99
N HIS A 254 -1.39 -11.79 -6.11
CA HIS A 254 -2.57 -11.27 -6.83
C HIS A 254 -3.47 -10.46 -5.90
N VAL A 255 -2.99 -9.27 -5.56
CA VAL A 255 -3.64 -8.37 -4.62
C VAL A 255 -4.14 -7.16 -5.38
N SER A 256 -5.39 -6.78 -5.19
CA SER A 256 -5.96 -5.56 -5.72
C SER A 256 -6.67 -4.73 -4.64
N LEU A 257 -6.32 -3.45 -4.54
CA LEU A 257 -7.04 -2.44 -3.78
C LEU A 257 -7.61 -1.41 -4.76
N ASN A 258 -8.94 -1.30 -4.81
CA ASN A 258 -9.67 -0.44 -5.74
C ASN A 258 -10.57 0.54 -4.99
N GLY A 259 -10.26 1.82 -5.01
CA GLY A 259 -11.12 2.84 -4.39
C GLY A 259 -11.24 2.71 -2.87
N VAL A 260 -10.26 2.11 -2.20
CA VAL A 260 -10.27 1.91 -0.75
C VAL A 260 -9.83 3.20 -0.05
N SER A 261 -10.48 3.53 1.07
CA SER A 261 -10.07 4.64 1.94
C SER A 261 -9.43 4.11 3.22
N ILE A 262 -8.22 4.57 3.57
CA ILE A 262 -7.48 4.12 4.77
C ILE A 262 -7.11 5.31 5.63
N PHE A 263 -7.46 5.26 6.92
CA PHE A 263 -7.31 6.39 7.84
C PHE A 263 -6.78 5.97 9.22
N THR A 264 -5.55 6.40 9.56
CA THR A 264 -4.92 6.09 10.86
C THR A 264 -4.40 7.31 11.63
N LYS A 265 -4.40 8.51 11.04
CA LYS A 265 -4.09 9.78 11.74
C LYS A 265 -5.33 10.64 11.98
N PHE A 266 -6.12 10.86 10.94
CA PHE A 266 -7.36 11.64 10.97
C PHE A 266 -8.48 10.77 10.41
N ASP A 267 -9.71 10.92 10.93
CA ASP A 267 -10.88 10.40 10.23
C ASP A 267 -11.20 11.20 8.98
N GLU A 268 -12.17 10.73 8.20
CA GLU A 268 -12.61 11.34 6.95
C GLU A 268 -13.10 12.80 7.10
N ASN A 269 -13.39 13.25 8.32
CA ASN A 269 -13.81 14.61 8.63
C ASN A 269 -12.67 15.47 9.21
N GLY A 270 -11.43 14.96 9.21
CA GLY A 270 -10.25 15.67 9.70
C GLY A 270 -10.07 15.62 11.22
N ARG A 271 -10.85 14.82 11.96
CA ARG A 271 -10.64 14.68 13.41
C ARG A 271 -9.49 13.73 13.67
N ARG A 272 -8.50 14.21 14.43
CA ARG A 272 -7.31 13.46 14.80
C ARG A 272 -7.64 12.29 15.74
N TYR A 273 -6.96 11.17 15.53
CA TYR A 273 -6.96 10.04 16.45
C TYR A 273 -5.86 10.19 17.50
N GLU A 274 -6.19 9.83 18.74
CA GLU A 274 -5.27 9.94 19.87
C GLU A 274 -4.58 8.62 20.15
N GLY A 275 -3.28 8.69 20.46
CA GLY A 275 -2.49 7.55 20.91
C GLY A 275 -2.15 6.49 19.86
N ILE A 276 -2.48 6.70 18.58
CA ILE A 276 -2.03 5.83 17.48
C ILE A 276 -0.56 6.09 17.18
N ALA A 277 0.22 5.01 17.05
CA ALA A 277 1.61 5.02 16.61
C ALA A 277 1.89 3.77 15.78
N ASN A 278 2.88 3.81 14.88
CA ASN A 278 3.09 2.78 13.85
C ASN A 278 1.80 2.60 13.02
N GLY A 279 1.12 3.71 12.71
CA GLY A 279 -0.15 3.70 11.99
C GLY A 279 0.06 3.75 10.49
N ASP A 280 0.78 2.77 9.95
CA ASP A 280 0.98 2.61 8.50
C ASP A 280 -0.39 2.35 7.83
N GLY A 281 -0.55 2.78 6.58
CA GLY A 281 -1.80 2.58 5.83
C GLY A 281 -1.90 1.15 5.28
N LEU A 282 -1.04 0.81 4.33
CA LEU A 282 -0.96 -0.50 3.69
C LEU A 282 0.45 -1.08 3.78
N ASP A 283 0.58 -2.33 4.17
CA ASP A 283 1.85 -3.03 4.29
C ASP A 283 1.84 -4.31 3.44
N PRO A 284 2.29 -4.28 2.17
CA PRO A 284 2.60 -5.48 1.42
C PRO A 284 3.93 -6.06 1.93
N ASP A 285 3.87 -7.11 2.73
CA ASP A 285 5.02 -7.80 3.32
C ASP A 285 5.26 -9.15 2.62
N SER A 286 6.33 -9.24 1.84
CA SER A 286 6.65 -10.39 0.97
C SER A 286 5.49 -10.75 0.03
N CYS A 287 4.92 -9.74 -0.66
CA CYS A 287 3.76 -9.90 -1.56
C CYS A 287 4.10 -9.72 -3.04
N SER A 288 3.35 -10.36 -3.94
CA SER A 288 3.56 -10.24 -5.38
C SER A 288 2.29 -9.91 -6.18
N TYR A 289 2.47 -9.23 -7.32
CA TYR A 289 1.36 -8.79 -8.21
C TYR A 289 0.31 -7.96 -7.46
N VAL A 290 0.75 -6.83 -6.91
CA VAL A 290 -0.07 -5.94 -6.10
C VAL A 290 -0.48 -4.72 -6.92
N ASN A 291 -1.78 -4.47 -7.05
CA ASN A 291 -2.35 -3.30 -7.72
C ASN A 291 -3.11 -2.45 -6.70
N VAL A 292 -2.69 -1.20 -6.51
CA VAL A 292 -3.37 -0.22 -5.64
C VAL A 292 -3.78 0.95 -6.50
N PHE A 293 -5.08 1.16 -6.66
CA PHE A 293 -5.57 2.19 -7.58
C PHE A 293 -6.84 2.88 -7.09
N GLY A 294 -6.93 4.19 -7.39
CA GLY A 294 -8.06 5.03 -6.98
C GLY A 294 -8.22 5.18 -5.46
N CYS A 295 -7.22 4.78 -4.66
CA CYS A 295 -7.33 4.76 -3.20
C CYS A 295 -7.04 6.13 -2.59
N THR A 296 -7.62 6.37 -1.41
CA THR A 296 -7.32 7.55 -0.58
C THR A 296 -6.70 7.08 0.75
N ILE A 297 -5.48 7.52 1.07
CA ILE A 297 -4.77 7.05 2.25
C ILE A 297 -4.26 8.24 3.07
N GLY A 298 -4.74 8.34 4.31
CA GLY A 298 -4.26 9.29 5.32
C GLY A 298 -3.71 8.54 6.52
N SER A 299 -2.38 8.38 6.58
CA SER A 299 -1.72 7.58 7.61
C SER A 299 -1.09 8.43 8.72
N GLN A 300 -0.82 7.79 9.85
CA GLN A 300 0.00 8.35 10.93
C GLN A 300 1.49 8.14 10.66
N ASP A 301 1.84 7.04 9.99
CA ASP A 301 3.20 6.69 9.57
C ASP A 301 3.26 6.59 8.04
N ASP A 302 4.01 5.65 7.45
CA ASP A 302 4.01 5.39 6.01
C ASP A 302 2.59 5.12 5.46
N CYS A 303 2.23 5.71 4.32
CA CYS A 303 0.94 5.52 3.67
C CYS A 303 0.88 4.11 3.10
N ILE A 304 1.95 3.72 2.42
CA ILE A 304 2.19 2.35 1.98
C ILE A 304 3.63 2.01 2.33
N ALA A 305 3.86 0.94 3.09
CA ALA A 305 5.19 0.45 3.41
C ALA A 305 5.40 -0.93 2.79
N VAL A 306 6.13 -1.00 1.68
CA VAL A 306 6.50 -2.26 1.04
C VAL A 306 7.62 -2.91 1.85
N LYS A 307 7.36 -4.12 2.35
CA LYS A 307 8.24 -4.89 3.25
C LYS A 307 8.48 -6.30 2.69
N SER A 308 9.46 -7.01 3.23
CA SER A 308 9.78 -8.40 2.91
C SER A 308 10.57 -9.06 4.05
N GLY A 309 10.12 -8.87 5.29
CA GLY A 309 10.80 -9.39 6.48
C GLY A 309 12.08 -8.64 6.89
N ARG A 310 12.60 -8.95 8.09
CA ARG A 310 13.71 -8.21 8.72
C ARG A 310 14.89 -9.10 9.09
N ASN A 311 16.10 -8.62 8.80
CA ASN A 311 17.40 -9.20 9.16
C ASN A 311 17.51 -10.68 8.76
N GLU A 312 18.21 -11.48 9.55
CA GLU A 312 18.46 -12.91 9.32
C GLU A 312 17.16 -13.68 9.04
N GLU A 313 16.09 -13.46 9.81
CA GLU A 313 14.81 -14.14 9.58
C GLU A 313 14.24 -13.80 8.20
N GLY A 314 14.25 -12.53 7.81
CA GLY A 314 13.81 -12.10 6.48
C GLY A 314 14.68 -12.68 5.35
N ARG A 315 16.00 -12.74 5.55
CA ARG A 315 16.94 -13.34 4.59
C ARG A 315 16.71 -14.85 4.43
N LEU A 316 16.50 -15.56 5.53
CA LEU A 316 16.22 -17.00 5.53
C LEU A 316 14.88 -17.33 4.85
N VAL A 317 13.86 -16.51 5.07
CA VAL A 317 12.57 -16.66 4.36
C VAL A 317 12.74 -16.37 2.87
N GLY A 318 13.47 -15.30 2.51
CA GLY A 318 13.90 -15.08 1.12
C GLY A 318 12.78 -14.80 0.12
N ILE A 319 11.61 -14.34 0.58
CA ILE A 319 10.48 -13.99 -0.29
C ILE A 319 10.44 -12.47 -0.45
N ALA A 320 10.68 -11.99 -1.67
CA ALA A 320 10.65 -10.57 -2.00
C ALA A 320 9.22 -10.02 -2.04
N SER A 321 9.10 -8.70 -1.92
CA SER A 321 7.92 -7.98 -2.42
C SER A 321 8.19 -7.48 -3.82
N GLU A 322 7.35 -7.85 -4.79
CA GLU A 322 7.63 -7.59 -6.21
C GLU A 322 6.39 -7.43 -7.10
N HIS A 323 6.55 -6.73 -8.22
CA HIS A 323 5.47 -6.43 -9.16
C HIS A 323 4.32 -5.64 -8.49
N ILE A 324 4.67 -4.49 -7.90
CA ILE A 324 3.75 -3.62 -7.17
C ILE A 324 3.47 -2.37 -8.00
N ARG A 325 2.20 -2.08 -8.24
CA ARG A 325 1.74 -0.90 -8.96
C ARG A 325 0.80 -0.08 -8.07
N VAL A 326 1.16 1.18 -7.84
CA VAL A 326 0.36 2.18 -7.13
C VAL A 326 0.04 3.30 -8.10
N THR A 327 -1.23 3.45 -8.48
CA THR A 327 -1.66 4.42 -9.50
C THR A 327 -2.88 5.22 -9.11
N ASN A 328 -2.96 6.49 -9.54
CA ASN A 328 -4.17 7.30 -9.41
C ASN A 328 -4.67 7.39 -7.94
N CYS A 329 -3.75 7.37 -6.97
CA CYS A 329 -4.06 7.42 -5.54
C CYS A 329 -3.85 8.83 -4.98
N THR A 330 -4.60 9.15 -3.93
CA THR A 330 -4.46 10.39 -3.16
C THR A 330 -3.98 10.08 -1.75
N PHE A 331 -2.94 10.78 -1.32
CA PHE A 331 -2.36 10.67 0.02
C PHE A 331 -2.56 11.97 0.79
N THR A 332 -3.10 11.90 2.01
CA THR A 332 -3.58 13.11 2.73
C THR A 332 -2.88 13.37 4.08
N SER A 333 -2.05 12.44 4.55
CA SER A 333 -1.17 12.61 5.70
C SER A 333 -0.19 11.44 5.81
N GLY A 334 0.88 11.60 6.58
CA GLY A 334 1.85 10.53 6.85
C GLY A 334 3.12 10.66 6.00
N PHE A 335 3.83 9.57 5.79
CA PHE A 335 4.99 9.46 4.88
C PHE A 335 4.55 8.70 3.63
N GLY A 336 5.02 9.01 2.42
CA GLY A 336 4.38 8.53 1.18
C GLY A 336 4.41 7.00 0.92
N VAL A 337 4.80 6.60 -0.27
CA VAL A 337 4.96 5.17 -0.61
C VAL A 337 6.41 4.78 -0.32
N ALA A 338 6.64 4.00 0.72
CA ALA A 338 7.96 3.60 1.19
C ALA A 338 8.35 2.19 0.73
N MET A 339 9.65 1.99 0.53
CA MET A 339 10.30 0.69 0.37
C MET A 339 11.18 0.46 1.62
N GLY A 340 10.84 -0.55 2.42
CA GLY A 340 11.52 -0.88 3.68
C GLY A 340 10.90 -0.25 4.93
N SER A 341 11.56 -0.30 6.09
CA SER A 341 12.96 -0.73 6.26
C SER A 341 13.17 -2.23 6.30
N GLU A 342 12.11 -3.00 6.52
CA GLU A 342 12.14 -4.46 6.58
C GLU A 342 12.13 -5.02 5.16
N MET A 343 13.28 -5.00 4.48
CA MET A 343 13.41 -5.40 3.07
C MET A 343 14.32 -6.63 2.87
N SER A 344 14.51 -7.44 3.91
CA SER A 344 15.54 -8.49 3.93
C SER A 344 15.28 -9.67 2.99
N GLY A 345 14.04 -9.87 2.53
CA GLY A 345 13.69 -10.79 1.44
C GLY A 345 13.88 -10.18 0.05
N GLY A 346 14.14 -8.87 -0.04
CA GLY A 346 14.25 -8.08 -1.26
C GLY A 346 12.98 -7.30 -1.60
N VAL A 347 13.12 -6.18 -2.31
CA VAL A 347 12.00 -5.40 -2.85
C VAL A 347 12.34 -5.01 -4.29
N ARG A 348 11.49 -5.34 -5.26
CA ARG A 348 11.78 -5.02 -6.66
C ARG A 348 10.57 -4.74 -7.53
N ASP A 349 10.81 -4.13 -8.68
CA ASP A 349 9.80 -3.91 -9.72
C ASP A 349 8.53 -3.23 -9.18
N CYS A 350 8.72 -2.04 -8.60
CA CYS A 350 7.64 -1.23 -8.04
C CYS A 350 7.44 0.06 -8.84
N LEU A 351 6.19 0.40 -9.13
CA LEU A 351 5.77 1.61 -9.84
C LEU A 351 4.80 2.42 -8.97
N VAL A 352 5.12 3.69 -8.73
CA VAL A 352 4.24 4.70 -8.12
C VAL A 352 4.02 5.78 -9.15
N GLN A 353 2.82 5.85 -9.74
CA GLN A 353 2.56 6.71 -10.88
C GLN A 353 1.24 7.48 -10.75
N ASP A 354 1.22 8.73 -11.22
CA ASP A 354 0.00 9.55 -11.28
C ASP A 354 -0.71 9.71 -9.92
N CYS A 355 0.07 9.88 -8.85
CA CYS A 355 -0.45 10.06 -7.48
C CYS A 355 -0.26 11.49 -6.97
N VAL A 356 -1.15 11.89 -6.07
CA VAL A 356 -1.12 13.21 -5.42
C VAL A 356 -0.87 13.05 -3.92
N PHE A 357 0.07 13.83 -3.39
CA PHE A 357 0.46 13.84 -1.99
C PHE A 357 0.19 15.24 -1.40
N SER A 358 -0.80 15.36 -0.53
CA SER A 358 -1.23 16.62 0.08
C SER A 358 -1.08 16.54 1.60
N ASP A 359 -0.22 17.38 2.17
CA ASP A 359 0.18 17.36 3.59
C ASP A 359 0.79 16.03 4.06
N VAL A 360 1.46 15.34 3.14
CA VAL A 360 2.29 14.15 3.37
C VAL A 360 3.75 14.57 3.43
N TYR A 361 4.57 14.02 4.31
CA TYR A 361 5.96 14.48 4.50
C TYR A 361 6.89 14.13 3.32
N SER A 362 6.63 13.02 2.63
CA SER A 362 7.42 12.57 1.47
C SER A 362 6.53 11.98 0.39
N ILE A 363 7.02 11.94 -0.86
CA ILE A 363 6.42 11.06 -1.89
C ILE A 363 6.71 9.59 -1.61
N GLY A 364 7.80 9.33 -0.90
CA GLY A 364 8.28 7.99 -0.59
C GLY A 364 9.67 8.01 0.03
N SER A 365 10.01 6.90 0.67
CA SER A 365 11.34 6.66 1.23
C SER A 365 11.82 5.28 0.82
N ILE A 366 13.07 5.17 0.34
CA ILE A 366 13.73 3.88 0.17
C ILE A 366 14.77 3.77 1.28
N LYS A 367 14.48 2.96 2.29
CA LYS A 367 15.19 2.99 3.57
C LYS A 367 15.68 1.61 3.95
N THR A 368 16.96 1.50 4.32
CA THR A 368 17.55 0.27 4.86
C THR A 368 18.70 0.63 5.80
N PRO A 369 18.88 -0.05 6.93
CA PRO A 369 20.16 -0.05 7.63
C PRO A 369 21.03 -1.24 7.21
N ARG A 370 22.32 -1.19 7.57
CA ARG A 370 23.17 -2.39 7.68
C ARG A 370 22.47 -3.48 8.52
N GLY A 371 22.73 -4.73 8.17
CA GLY A 371 22.14 -5.91 8.79
C GLY A 371 20.85 -6.38 8.12
N ARG A 372 20.22 -5.61 7.22
CA ARG A 372 19.07 -6.09 6.44
C ARG A 372 19.50 -7.07 5.35
N GLY A 373 20.54 -6.73 4.58
CA GLY A 373 20.97 -7.50 3.42
C GLY A 373 20.03 -7.37 2.22
N SER A 374 20.19 -8.25 1.24
CA SER A 374 19.37 -8.28 0.01
C SER A 374 19.38 -6.95 -0.77
N VAL A 375 18.40 -6.76 -1.66
CA VAL A 375 18.38 -5.66 -2.64
C VAL A 375 17.03 -4.94 -2.67
N VAL A 376 17.06 -3.61 -2.82
CA VAL A 376 15.95 -2.81 -3.35
C VAL A 376 16.30 -2.35 -4.76
N GLU A 377 15.56 -2.77 -5.79
CA GLU A 377 15.89 -2.42 -7.18
C GLU A 377 14.69 -2.23 -8.10
N ASN A 378 14.90 -1.48 -9.19
CA ASN A 378 13.88 -1.24 -10.24
C ASN A 378 12.62 -0.56 -9.67
N ILE A 379 12.83 0.55 -8.98
CA ILE A 379 11.75 1.34 -8.39
C ILE A 379 11.53 2.61 -9.21
N VAL A 380 10.29 2.90 -9.55
CA VAL A 380 9.91 4.08 -10.34
C VAL A 380 8.86 4.90 -9.58
N TYR A 381 9.16 6.17 -9.39
CA TYR A 381 8.21 7.21 -8.98
C TYR A 381 8.03 8.16 -10.16
N GLU A 382 6.82 8.28 -10.69
CA GLU A 382 6.57 9.03 -11.93
C GLU A 382 5.29 9.86 -11.89
N ASN A 383 5.34 11.08 -12.44
CA ASN A 383 4.19 11.99 -12.56
C ASN A 383 3.53 12.28 -11.20
N LEU A 384 4.33 12.71 -10.22
CA LEU A 384 3.89 12.92 -8.85
C LEU A 384 3.83 14.41 -8.51
N ARG A 385 2.80 14.78 -7.75
CA ARG A 385 2.68 16.12 -7.16
C ARG A 385 2.65 15.99 -5.64
N HIS A 386 3.52 16.74 -4.98
CA HIS A 386 3.68 16.69 -3.54
C HIS A 386 3.73 18.08 -2.92
N GLN A 387 3.02 18.24 -1.82
CA GLN A 387 3.10 19.40 -0.96
C GLN A 387 3.00 19.00 0.51
N ASN A 388 3.85 19.59 1.34
CA ASN A 388 3.82 19.51 2.79
C ASN A 388 3.95 20.91 3.41
N LEU A 389 2.91 21.35 4.12
CA LEU A 389 2.92 22.62 4.84
C LEU A 389 2.94 22.45 6.37
N SER A 390 3.08 21.21 6.85
CA SER A 390 3.01 20.88 8.28
C SER A 390 4.39 20.83 8.94
N HIS A 391 4.53 21.51 10.08
CA HIS A 391 5.73 21.49 10.92
C HIS A 391 5.76 20.36 11.95
N GLU A 392 4.72 19.53 12.05
CA GLU A 392 4.57 18.56 13.16
C GLU A 392 5.69 17.51 13.24
N HIS A 393 6.34 17.16 12.13
CA HIS A 393 7.48 16.23 12.09
C HIS A 393 8.79 16.88 11.66
N GLN A 394 8.92 18.21 11.82
CA GLN A 394 10.15 18.93 11.45
C GLN A 394 11.41 18.45 12.19
N ASP A 395 11.23 17.90 13.40
CA ASP A 395 12.31 17.39 14.26
C ASP A 395 12.38 15.84 14.23
N CYS A 396 11.62 15.19 13.34
CA CYS A 396 11.65 13.74 13.20
C CYS A 396 12.98 13.28 12.59
N LYS A 397 13.81 12.63 13.39
CA LYS A 397 15.13 12.12 12.98
C LYS A 397 15.08 11.08 11.85
N TRP A 398 13.94 10.41 11.73
CA TRP A 398 13.68 9.37 10.73
C TRP A 398 13.12 9.93 9.42
N PHE A 399 12.82 11.23 9.38
CA PHE A 399 12.41 11.94 8.18
C PHE A 399 13.55 12.85 7.72
N ARG A 400 14.22 12.46 6.62
CA ARG A 400 15.36 13.23 6.11
C ARG A 400 15.05 14.04 4.86
N GLY A 401 14.01 13.70 4.09
CA GLY A 401 13.59 14.53 2.96
C GLY A 401 12.30 14.09 2.26
N ALA A 402 11.80 14.94 1.37
CA ALA A 402 10.58 14.69 0.59
C ALA A 402 10.77 13.64 -0.50
N ILE A 403 11.94 13.62 -1.14
CA ILE A 403 12.48 12.51 -1.94
C ILE A 403 13.65 11.92 -1.14
N TYR A 404 13.57 10.65 -0.76
CA TYR A 404 14.46 10.10 0.26
C TYR A 404 14.92 8.67 -0.06
N VAL A 405 16.24 8.46 -0.15
CA VAL A 405 16.93 7.16 -0.28
C VAL A 405 18.07 7.12 0.73
N ASP A 406 18.08 6.14 1.63
CA ASP A 406 19.01 6.13 2.77
C ASP A 406 19.34 4.73 3.29
N GLU A 407 20.63 4.41 3.20
CA GLU A 407 21.20 3.17 3.71
C GLU A 407 21.68 3.26 5.17
N PHE A 408 21.50 4.43 5.82
CA PHE A 408 21.75 4.64 7.25
C PHE A 408 20.46 4.86 8.06
N TYR A 409 19.33 4.35 7.59
CA TYR A 409 18.07 4.46 8.32
C TYR A 409 18.22 3.93 9.76
N SER A 410 17.43 4.43 10.71
CA SER A 410 17.50 4.07 12.15
C SER A 410 18.80 4.43 12.90
N HIS A 411 19.75 5.12 12.26
CA HIS A 411 20.96 5.64 12.91
C HIS A 411 20.92 7.18 12.97
N ASP A 412 21.00 7.73 14.19
CA ASP A 412 21.05 9.19 14.41
C ASP A 412 22.34 9.81 13.89
N THR A 413 23.44 9.08 14.06
CA THR A 413 24.79 9.44 13.62
C THR A 413 25.42 8.22 12.98
N PHE A 414 26.08 8.40 11.85
CA PHE A 414 26.76 7.33 11.13
C PHE A 414 28.10 7.82 10.61
N ASP A 415 29.06 6.90 10.54
CA ASP A 415 30.40 7.17 10.03
C ASP A 415 30.34 7.35 8.51
N THR A 416 30.74 8.52 8.05
CA THR A 416 30.79 8.86 6.63
C THR A 416 32.21 8.77 6.06
N GLU A 417 33.20 8.34 6.82
CA GLU A 417 34.61 8.35 6.40
C GLU A 417 35.22 6.96 6.34
N HIS A 418 34.71 6.00 7.13
CA HIS A 418 35.27 4.65 7.19
C HIS A 418 34.28 3.60 6.68
N PRO A 419 34.64 2.78 5.67
CA PRO A 419 33.81 1.67 5.22
C PRO A 419 33.78 0.54 6.25
N GLU A 420 32.66 -0.17 6.33
CA GLU A 420 32.54 -1.42 7.08
C GLU A 420 32.80 -2.64 6.18
N PRO A 421 33.08 -3.84 6.74
CA PRO A 421 33.13 -5.07 5.95
C PRO A 421 31.80 -5.36 5.25
N VAL A 422 31.87 -5.77 3.98
CA VAL A 422 30.69 -6.24 3.24
C VAL A 422 30.39 -7.69 3.63
N ASP A 423 29.16 -7.94 4.07
CA ASP A 423 28.66 -9.27 4.41
C ASP A 423 27.22 -9.48 3.90
N GLU A 424 26.57 -10.59 4.27
CA GLU A 424 25.20 -10.89 3.86
C GLU A 424 24.14 -9.91 4.40
N GLY A 425 24.48 -9.11 5.41
CA GLY A 425 23.66 -8.05 5.99
C GLY A 425 23.88 -6.69 5.32
N THR A 426 24.87 -6.54 4.44
CA THR A 426 25.06 -5.32 3.65
C THR A 426 23.99 -5.26 2.55
N SER A 427 23.11 -4.27 2.65
CA SER A 427 22.01 -4.05 1.70
C SER A 427 22.51 -3.40 0.42
N VAL A 428 21.79 -3.59 -0.68
CA VAL A 428 22.03 -2.92 -1.97
C VAL A 428 20.80 -2.11 -2.37
N ILE A 429 20.97 -0.84 -2.72
CA ILE A 429 19.93 -0.04 -3.41
C ILE A 429 20.42 0.36 -4.79
N ARG A 430 19.67 0.00 -5.83
CA ARG A 430 20.04 0.38 -7.21
C ARG A 430 18.87 0.57 -8.18
N ASN A 431 19.11 1.20 -9.32
CA ASN A 431 18.16 1.34 -10.42
C ASN A 431 16.84 2.00 -9.97
N ILE A 432 16.94 3.23 -9.48
CA ILE A 432 15.80 4.00 -8.96
C ILE A 432 15.58 5.20 -9.88
N LEU A 433 14.33 5.41 -10.31
CA LEU A 433 13.95 6.54 -11.17
C LEU A 433 12.88 7.39 -10.49
N PHE A 434 13.18 8.68 -10.39
CA PHE A 434 12.24 9.74 -10.05
C PHE A 434 12.02 10.60 -11.30
N LYS A 435 10.81 10.61 -11.85
CA LYS A 435 10.54 11.25 -13.14
C LYS A 435 9.28 12.11 -13.13
N ASN A 436 9.36 13.32 -13.69
CA ASN A 436 8.24 14.27 -13.77
C ASN A 436 7.60 14.53 -12.39
N ILE A 437 8.41 15.03 -11.46
CA ILE A 437 8.00 15.22 -10.05
C ILE A 437 8.11 16.69 -9.66
N SER A 438 7.09 17.19 -8.97
CA SER A 438 7.15 18.45 -8.23
C SER A 438 6.94 18.17 -6.74
N VAL A 439 7.91 18.56 -5.91
CA VAL A 439 7.83 18.46 -4.44
C VAL A 439 8.03 19.83 -3.79
N GLU A 440 7.21 20.12 -2.78
CA GLU A 440 7.38 21.26 -1.89
C GLU A 440 7.20 20.80 -0.44
N THR A 441 8.23 21.01 0.40
CA THR A 441 8.16 20.73 1.83
C THR A 441 8.71 21.89 2.65
N VAL A 442 8.06 22.19 3.78
CA VAL A 442 8.54 23.14 4.80
C VAL A 442 9.41 22.47 5.87
N THR A 443 9.65 21.16 5.75
CA THR A 443 10.45 20.36 6.69
C THR A 443 11.45 19.45 5.94
N GLY A 444 12.61 19.18 6.55
CA GLY A 444 13.63 18.28 5.98
C GLY A 444 14.27 18.77 4.67
N ASN A 445 15.02 17.89 4.01
CA ASN A 445 15.61 18.14 2.69
C ASN A 445 14.56 18.02 1.58
N ALA A 446 14.74 18.78 0.50
CA ALA A 446 13.96 18.55 -0.72
C ALA A 446 14.29 17.17 -1.31
N VAL A 447 15.57 16.81 -1.32
CA VAL A 447 16.10 15.54 -1.82
C VAL A 447 17.21 15.04 -0.89
N TYR A 448 17.15 13.78 -0.49
CA TYR A 448 18.18 13.14 0.35
C TYR A 448 18.53 11.76 -0.21
N LEU A 449 19.76 11.60 -0.69
CA LEU A 449 20.29 10.37 -1.30
C LEU A 449 21.61 10.02 -0.64
N VAL A 450 21.63 9.06 0.28
CA VAL A 450 22.86 8.70 0.99
C VAL A 450 23.02 7.18 1.03
N GLY A 451 24.10 6.70 0.40
CA GLY A 451 24.50 5.30 0.41
C GLY A 451 25.60 4.97 1.40
N LEU A 452 25.89 3.69 1.58
CA LEU A 452 27.05 3.22 2.34
C LEU A 452 28.36 3.48 1.59
N LEU A 453 29.48 3.52 2.31
CA LEU A 453 30.79 3.73 1.67
C LEU A 453 31.24 2.47 0.92
N GLU A 454 31.09 1.31 1.56
CA GLU A 454 31.45 -0.01 1.03
C GLU A 454 30.42 -0.56 0.03
N MET A 455 29.20 -0.01 0.03
CA MET A 455 28.12 -0.36 -0.89
C MET A 455 27.33 0.90 -1.29
N PRO A 456 27.89 1.76 -2.17
CA PRO A 456 27.23 3.00 -2.59
C PRO A 456 25.88 2.75 -3.28
N LEU A 457 25.01 3.78 -3.28
CA LEU A 457 23.81 3.75 -4.13
C LEU A 457 24.23 3.64 -5.60
N GLU A 458 23.54 2.82 -6.40
CA GLU A 458 23.87 2.64 -7.82
C GLU A 458 22.71 3.06 -8.75
N ASN A 459 23.01 3.84 -9.80
CA ASN A 459 22.05 4.18 -10.86
C ASN A 459 20.75 4.82 -10.33
N ILE A 460 20.89 5.93 -9.60
CA ILE A 460 19.77 6.75 -9.15
C ILE A 460 19.58 7.87 -10.16
N CYS A 461 18.41 7.96 -10.80
CA CYS A 461 18.12 9.01 -11.77
C CYS A 461 16.95 9.91 -11.33
N LEU A 462 17.16 11.22 -11.45
CA LEU A 462 16.15 12.26 -11.34
C LEU A 462 15.97 12.91 -12.73
N GLU A 463 14.77 12.84 -13.29
CA GLU A 463 14.43 13.39 -14.59
C GLU A 463 13.21 14.31 -14.49
N ASN A 464 13.33 15.56 -14.93
CA ASN A 464 12.26 16.56 -14.85
C ASN A 464 11.72 16.72 -13.41
N VAL A 465 12.61 16.99 -12.46
CA VAL A 465 12.28 17.14 -11.04
C VAL A 465 12.44 18.59 -10.60
N THR A 466 11.40 19.16 -10.00
CA THR A 466 11.47 20.44 -9.30
C THR A 466 11.22 20.21 -7.81
N ALA A 467 12.20 20.51 -6.97
CA ALA A 467 12.15 20.22 -5.54
C ALA A 467 12.45 21.46 -4.70
N LYS A 468 11.54 21.77 -3.77
CA LYS A 468 11.72 22.83 -2.78
C LYS A 468 11.61 22.23 -1.38
N GLY A 469 12.63 22.46 -0.55
CA GLY A 469 12.66 21.97 0.83
C GLY A 469 13.07 23.05 1.82
N ARG A 470 12.99 22.73 3.12
CA ARG A 470 13.66 23.56 4.14
C ARG A 470 15.16 23.58 3.86
N TYR A 471 15.73 22.40 3.68
CA TYR A 471 17.09 22.20 3.17
C TYR A 471 17.06 21.74 1.70
N GLY A 472 18.19 21.89 1.01
CA GLY A 472 18.33 21.56 -0.41
C GLY A 472 18.42 20.06 -0.71
N MET A 473 19.30 19.70 -1.64
CA MET A 473 19.64 18.33 -1.99
C MET A 473 20.92 17.91 -1.28
N LYS A 474 20.87 16.76 -0.59
CA LYS A 474 22.06 16.09 -0.06
C LYS A 474 22.26 14.76 -0.77
N ALA A 475 23.42 14.60 -1.41
CA ALA A 475 23.79 13.39 -2.14
C ALA A 475 25.18 12.91 -1.71
N ALA A 476 25.27 11.68 -1.22
CA ALA A 476 26.54 11.10 -0.80
C ALA A 476 26.66 9.60 -1.10
N ASN A 477 27.86 9.18 -1.48
CA ASN A 477 28.20 7.78 -1.80
C ASN A 477 27.28 7.20 -2.88
N ILE A 478 27.40 7.72 -4.10
CA ILE A 478 26.55 7.33 -5.22
C ILE A 478 27.41 7.06 -6.45
N LYS A 479 27.16 5.94 -7.12
CA LYS A 479 27.71 5.58 -8.42
C LYS A 479 26.62 5.68 -9.49
N GLY A 480 26.84 6.49 -10.51
CA GLY A 480 25.87 6.69 -11.60
C GLY A 480 24.67 7.55 -11.19
N LEU A 481 24.91 8.71 -10.55
CA LEU A 481 23.85 9.69 -10.32
C LEU A 481 23.48 10.37 -11.65
N CYS A 482 22.23 10.22 -12.06
CA CYS A 482 21.67 10.82 -13.26
C CYS A 482 20.77 12.02 -12.89
N MET A 483 21.06 13.20 -13.44
CA MET A 483 20.25 14.41 -13.24
C MET A 483 19.93 15.06 -14.57
N LYS A 484 18.68 14.97 -15.00
CA LYS A 484 18.20 15.51 -16.28
C LYS A 484 17.08 16.51 -16.00
N ASN A 485 17.32 17.80 -16.27
CA ASN A 485 16.34 18.86 -16.00
C ASN A 485 15.85 18.86 -14.54
N VAL A 486 16.79 18.99 -13.60
CA VAL A 486 16.50 19.00 -12.15
C VAL A 486 16.75 20.39 -11.59
N THR A 487 15.80 20.92 -10.83
CA THR A 487 15.91 22.19 -10.11
C THR A 487 15.60 21.99 -8.63
N VAL A 488 16.55 22.32 -7.77
CA VAL A 488 16.41 22.25 -6.31
C VAL A 488 16.50 23.66 -5.71
N THR A 489 15.63 23.97 -4.77
CA THR A 489 15.63 25.21 -3.98
C THR A 489 15.63 24.89 -2.49
N ALA A 490 16.53 25.53 -1.74
CA ALA A 490 16.60 25.45 -0.29
C ALA A 490 16.11 26.76 0.33
N GLN A 491 15.39 26.67 1.45
CA GLN A 491 15.07 27.85 2.28
C GLN A 491 16.25 28.21 3.20
N GLU A 492 16.96 27.19 3.69
CA GLU A 492 18.13 27.27 4.54
C GLU A 492 19.27 26.42 3.95
N GLY A 493 20.51 26.91 4.03
CA GLY A 493 21.69 26.19 3.53
C GLY A 493 21.85 26.24 2.01
N GLU A 494 22.74 25.39 1.50
CA GLU A 494 23.03 25.33 0.07
C GLU A 494 21.97 24.48 -0.68
N PRO A 495 21.60 24.86 -1.92
CA PRO A 495 20.67 24.06 -2.72
C PRO A 495 21.20 22.66 -3.08
N TYR A 496 22.52 22.47 -3.16
CA TYR A 496 23.14 21.20 -3.52
C TYR A 496 24.39 20.93 -2.67
N GLU A 497 24.43 19.75 -2.05
CA GLU A 497 25.57 19.22 -1.31
C GLU A 497 25.92 17.83 -1.85
N TYR A 498 27.11 17.69 -2.45
CA TYR A 498 27.62 16.44 -3.00
C TYR A 498 28.84 15.94 -2.25
N HIS A 499 28.89 14.63 -1.99
CA HIS A 499 30.04 14.00 -1.34
C HIS A 499 30.29 12.58 -1.86
N ARG A 500 31.39 12.35 -2.60
CA ARG A 500 31.68 11.06 -3.28
C ARG A 500 30.52 10.61 -4.18
N VAL A 501 30.22 11.43 -5.18
CA VAL A 501 29.16 11.19 -6.15
C VAL A 501 29.79 11.11 -7.53
N GLU A 502 29.61 9.96 -8.20
CA GLU A 502 30.03 9.72 -9.58
C GLU A 502 28.79 9.88 -10.50
N PRO A 503 28.82 10.78 -11.50
CA PRO A 503 27.72 10.95 -12.43
C PRO A 503 27.57 9.75 -13.40
N GLU A 504 26.38 9.57 -13.99
CA GLU A 504 26.11 8.62 -15.09
C GLU A 504 26.86 8.97 -16.38
#